data_AF-A0A7D5CDM8-F1
#
_entry.id   AF-A0A7D5CDM8-F1
#
_cell.length_a   1.000
_cell.length_b   1.000
_cell.length_c   1.000
_cell.angle_alpha   90.00
_cell.angle_beta   90.00
_cell.angle_gamma   90.00
#
_symmetry.space_group_name_H-M   'P 1'
#
loop_
_entity.id
_entity.type
_entity.pdbx_description
1 polymer ?
#
loop_
_entity_poly.entity_id
_entity_poly.type
_entity_poly.pdbx_seq_one_letter_code
_entity_poly.pdbx_strand_id
1 'polypeptide(L)'
;MRLGDYDERDGKRVWLNQTEQNDEVGALINEAKSPEQEIAFRLGAQAGLRREEIASVTPNDFSHAPDGFLRVWNDYAKRGKYRETPIPEELASSVRTLAYERDPDDAIVSVEPNSIYRWVKRAAQSRYAATGDEGWTHLDVHDLRRTWGGHLLWDCGVLPAVVMSWGGWEDWETFRNHYLGEMSPAAAEREREKISFVSGSAEAGNDSSPVFQPQAQSPSPY
;
A
#
# COMPACT_ATOMS: atom_id res chain seq x y z
N MET A 1 15.97 -5.15 2.20
CA MET A 1 15.12 -4.57 1.14
C MET A 1 15.42 -5.19 -0.21
N ARG A 2 14.51 -5.02 -1.18
CA ARG A 2 14.78 -5.33 -2.60
C ARG A 2 15.05 -4.02 -3.35
N LEU A 3 16.04 -4.03 -4.24
CA LEU A 3 16.37 -2.92 -5.12
C LEU A 3 16.09 -3.31 -6.58
N GLY A 4 15.68 -2.34 -7.39
CA GLY A 4 15.55 -2.48 -8.83
C GLY A 4 16.06 -1.25 -9.55
N ASP A 5 16.74 -1.43 -10.67
CA ASP A 5 17.22 -0.31 -11.49
C ASP A 5 16.06 0.47 -12.11
N TYR A 6 16.31 1.75 -12.37
CA TYR A 6 15.48 2.52 -13.28
C TYR A 6 16.03 2.38 -14.71
N ASP A 7 15.15 2.34 -15.70
CA ASP A 7 15.54 2.13 -17.09
C ASP A 7 16.20 3.38 -17.70
N GLU A 8 15.78 4.57 -17.28
CA GLU A 8 16.13 5.85 -17.93
C GLU A 8 16.86 6.84 -17.01
N ARG A 9 17.16 6.49 -15.76
CA ARG A 9 17.82 7.40 -14.81
C ARG A 9 18.72 6.68 -13.81
N ASP A 10 19.69 7.40 -13.29
CA ASP A 10 20.48 6.93 -12.15
C ASP A 10 19.62 6.85 -10.88
N GLY A 11 19.85 5.80 -10.08
CA GLY A 11 19.16 5.53 -8.82
C GLY A 11 18.54 4.13 -8.77
N LYS A 12 17.89 3.81 -7.65
CA LYS A 12 17.23 2.52 -7.43
C LYS A 12 15.78 2.74 -7.00
N ARG A 13 14.89 1.88 -7.48
CA ARG A 13 13.58 1.61 -6.88
C ARG A 13 13.77 0.75 -5.64
N VAL A 14 13.07 1.06 -4.56
CA VAL A 14 13.20 0.36 -3.28
C VAL A 14 11.86 -0.29 -2.90
N TRP A 15 11.95 -1.53 -2.41
CA TRP A 15 10.87 -2.22 -1.71
C TRP A 15 11.39 -2.65 -0.33
N LEU A 16 10.81 -2.09 0.72
CA LEU A 16 11.16 -2.45 2.09
C LEU A 16 10.58 -3.82 2.43
N ASN A 17 11.32 -4.60 3.23
CA ASN A 17 10.88 -5.89 3.73
C ASN A 17 9.88 -5.70 4.90
N GLN A 18 8.92 -6.61 5.00
CA GLN A 18 7.84 -6.65 6.00
C GLN A 18 7.68 -8.04 6.63
N THR A 19 8.69 -8.92 6.54
CA THR A 19 8.66 -10.21 7.24
C THR A 19 8.96 -10.05 8.73
N GLU A 20 8.48 -10.98 9.55
CA GLU A 20 8.74 -10.98 11.00
C GLU A 20 10.24 -10.90 11.36
N GLN A 21 11.09 -11.50 10.54
CA GLN A 21 12.54 -11.53 10.76
C GLN A 21 13.26 -10.25 10.32
N ASN A 22 12.65 -9.46 9.43
CA ASN A 22 13.26 -8.24 8.91
C ASN A 22 12.18 -7.23 8.47
N ASP A 23 11.60 -6.55 9.47
CA ASP A 23 10.60 -5.51 9.25
C ASP A 23 11.28 -4.13 9.08
N GLU A 24 11.58 -3.80 7.83
CA GLU A 24 12.18 -2.52 7.45
C GLU A 24 11.14 -1.40 7.39
N VAL A 25 9.86 -1.72 7.16
CA VAL A 25 8.77 -0.74 7.24
C VAL A 25 8.59 -0.28 8.69
N GLY A 26 8.49 -1.22 9.64
CA GLY A 26 8.46 -0.90 11.06
C GLY A 26 9.71 -0.16 11.52
N ALA A 27 10.90 -0.57 11.04
CA ALA A 27 12.15 0.14 11.33
C ALA A 27 12.14 1.60 10.83
N LEU A 28 11.56 1.88 9.66
CA LEU A 28 11.38 3.24 9.15
C LEU A 28 10.36 4.02 10.00
N ILE A 29 9.22 3.41 10.33
CA ILE A 29 8.17 4.02 11.16
C ILE A 29 8.74 4.44 12.53
N ASN A 30 9.57 3.60 13.14
CA ASN A 30 10.24 3.86 14.41
C ASN A 30 11.24 5.03 14.39
N GLU A 31 11.65 5.52 13.21
CA GLU A 31 12.48 6.73 13.10
C GLU A 31 11.67 8.02 13.24
N ALA A 32 10.34 7.95 13.22
CA ALA A 32 9.47 9.11 13.38
C ALA A 32 9.80 9.89 14.67
N LYS A 33 9.81 11.23 14.57
CA LYS A 33 10.11 12.12 15.70
C LYS A 33 8.87 12.79 16.29
N SER A 34 7.70 12.49 15.74
CA SER A 34 6.39 12.98 16.21
C SER A 34 5.26 12.05 15.76
N PRO A 35 4.08 12.08 16.43
CA PRO A 35 2.92 11.30 16.00
C PRO A 35 2.47 11.60 14.56
N GLU A 36 2.49 12.87 14.14
CA GLU A 36 2.14 13.24 12.76
C GLU A 36 3.12 12.62 11.74
N GLN A 37 4.42 12.63 12.05
CA GLN A 37 5.43 12.03 11.19
C GLN A 37 5.27 10.50 11.13
N GLU A 38 4.92 9.86 12.25
CA GLU A 38 4.64 8.42 12.28
C GLU A 38 3.43 8.08 11.40
N ILE A 39 2.34 8.84 11.52
CA ILE A 39 1.15 8.68 10.68
C ILE A 39 1.50 8.91 9.21
N ALA A 40 2.34 9.91 8.88
CA ALA A 40 2.79 10.14 7.51
C ALA A 40 3.52 8.92 6.93
N PHE A 41 4.40 8.28 7.71
CA PHE A 41 5.11 7.06 7.30
C PHE A 41 4.15 5.88 7.12
N ARG A 42 3.23 5.68 8.06
CA ARG A 42 2.19 4.65 7.98
C ARG A 42 1.27 4.84 6.77
N LEU A 43 0.82 6.07 6.49
CA LEU A 43 -0.03 6.36 5.32
C LEU A 43 0.68 6.04 3.99
N GLY A 44 1.99 6.30 3.90
CA GLY A 44 2.78 5.93 2.73
C GLY A 44 2.97 4.42 2.60
N ALA A 45 3.43 3.76 3.67
CA ALA A 45 3.90 2.38 3.64
C ALA A 45 2.80 1.32 3.86
N GLN A 46 1.74 1.67 4.58
CA GLN A 46 0.65 0.76 4.96
C GLN A 46 -0.68 1.06 4.25
N ALA A 47 -0.82 2.23 3.61
CA ALA A 47 -2.03 2.61 2.87
C ALA A 47 -1.75 3.02 1.41
N GLY A 48 -0.48 3.09 0.99
CA GLY A 48 -0.08 3.39 -0.38
C GLY A 48 -0.40 4.81 -0.85
N LEU A 49 -0.51 5.77 0.07
CA LEU A 49 -0.78 7.17 -0.30
C LEU A 49 0.42 7.82 -0.98
N ARG A 50 0.14 8.70 -1.93
CA ARG A 50 1.11 9.63 -2.53
C ARG A 50 1.40 10.75 -1.53
N ARG A 51 2.56 11.38 -1.69
CA ARG A 51 3.01 12.49 -0.83
C ARG A 51 1.94 13.59 -0.65
N GLU A 52 1.28 13.96 -1.74
CA GLU A 52 0.23 14.97 -1.77
C GLU A 52 -1.03 14.50 -1.05
N GLU A 53 -1.41 13.22 -1.22
CA GLU A 53 -2.55 12.62 -0.54
C GLU A 53 -2.30 12.51 0.99
N ILE A 54 -1.07 12.22 1.40
CA ILE A 54 -0.68 12.18 2.82
C ILE A 54 -0.87 13.56 3.47
N ALA A 55 -0.51 14.64 2.76
CA ALA A 55 -0.60 16.01 3.26
C ALA A 55 -2.03 16.57 3.30
N SER A 56 -3.00 15.86 2.72
CA SER A 56 -4.37 16.38 2.55
C SER A 56 -5.44 15.53 3.22
N VAL A 57 -5.13 14.32 3.66
CA VAL A 57 -6.10 13.43 4.31
C VAL A 57 -6.55 13.98 5.66
N THR A 58 -7.85 13.93 5.91
CA THR A 58 -8.49 14.46 7.13
C THR A 58 -9.09 13.34 7.97
N PRO A 59 -9.43 13.58 9.25
CA PRO A 59 -10.16 12.59 10.06
C PRO A 59 -11.47 12.11 9.40
N ASN A 60 -12.15 13.00 8.67
CA ASN A 60 -13.37 12.67 7.93
C ASN A 60 -13.16 11.61 6.83
N ASP A 61 -11.97 11.52 6.25
CA ASP A 61 -11.68 10.50 5.25
C ASP A 61 -11.59 9.08 5.85
N PHE A 62 -11.27 8.98 7.15
CA PHE A 62 -11.28 7.72 7.90
C PHE A 62 -12.69 7.38 8.41
N SER A 63 -13.40 8.35 9.00
CA SER A 63 -14.71 8.11 9.61
C SER A 63 -15.81 7.82 8.59
N HIS A 64 -15.71 8.37 7.38
CA HIS A 64 -16.69 8.13 6.33
C HIS A 64 -16.39 6.89 5.49
N ALA A 65 -15.19 6.30 5.58
CA ALA A 65 -14.85 5.07 4.89
C ALA A 65 -15.49 3.84 5.57
N PRO A 66 -15.66 2.72 4.84
CA PRO A 66 -15.96 1.43 5.48
C PRO A 66 -14.90 1.04 6.52
N ASP A 67 -15.28 0.24 7.51
CA ASP A 67 -14.35 -0.25 8.54
C ASP A 67 -13.13 -0.93 7.91
N GLY A 68 -11.94 -0.52 8.33
CA GLY A 68 -10.67 -1.02 7.79
C GLY A 68 -10.23 -0.36 6.48
N PHE A 69 -10.93 0.68 6.01
CA PHE A 69 -10.57 1.42 4.81
C PHE A 69 -10.33 2.91 5.08
N LEU A 70 -9.65 3.54 4.14
CA LEU A 70 -9.45 4.98 4.06
C LEU A 70 -9.91 5.49 2.68
N ARG A 71 -10.73 6.54 2.65
CA ARG A 71 -11.05 7.27 1.42
C ARG A 71 -9.90 8.20 1.03
N VAL A 72 -9.52 8.17 -0.25
CA VAL A 72 -8.45 9.01 -0.79
C VAL A 72 -8.96 9.71 -2.03
N TRP A 73 -8.77 11.03 -2.09
CA TRP A 73 -9.14 11.87 -3.22
C TRP A 73 -7.90 12.25 -4.03
N ASN A 74 -7.89 11.96 -5.34
CA ASN A 74 -6.75 12.25 -6.23
C ASN A 74 -6.46 13.76 -6.39
N ASP A 75 -7.47 14.59 -6.18
CA ASP A 75 -7.38 16.04 -6.18
C ASP A 75 -8.37 16.53 -5.12
N TYR A 76 -7.88 16.86 -3.93
CA TYR A 76 -8.73 17.37 -2.84
C TYR A 76 -9.42 18.69 -3.24
N ALA A 77 -8.85 19.48 -4.17
CA ALA A 77 -9.43 20.71 -4.65
C ALA A 77 -10.56 20.48 -5.68
N LYS A 78 -10.54 19.35 -6.41
CA LYS A 78 -11.55 19.05 -7.45
C LYS A 78 -12.45 17.84 -7.16
N ARG A 79 -12.17 17.05 -6.12
CA ARG A 79 -12.86 15.80 -5.73
C ARG A 79 -13.28 14.90 -6.91
N GLY A 80 -12.46 14.87 -7.97
CA GLY A 80 -12.88 14.30 -9.26
C GLY A 80 -12.79 12.77 -9.35
N LYS A 81 -11.81 12.17 -8.68
CA LYS A 81 -11.62 10.71 -8.60
C LYS A 81 -11.29 10.34 -7.16
N TYR A 82 -11.99 9.33 -6.63
CA TYR A 82 -11.72 8.79 -5.31
C TYR A 82 -11.39 7.30 -5.39
N ARG A 83 -10.66 6.81 -4.39
CA ARG A 83 -10.38 5.39 -4.16
C ARG A 83 -10.53 5.09 -2.68
N GLU A 84 -10.77 3.83 -2.34
CA GLU A 84 -10.69 3.34 -0.97
C GLU A 84 -9.51 2.38 -0.88
N THR A 85 -8.68 2.54 0.14
CA THR A 85 -7.48 1.72 0.36
C THR A 85 -7.55 1.08 1.74
N PRO A 86 -7.20 -0.21 1.89
CA PRO A 86 -7.20 -0.86 3.19
C PRO A 86 -6.15 -0.23 4.11
N ILE A 87 -6.47 -0.17 5.40
CA ILE A 87 -5.57 0.34 6.44
C ILE A 87 -5.52 -0.62 7.65
N PRO A 88 -4.38 -0.70 8.36
CA PRO A 88 -4.32 -1.40 9.63
C PRO A 88 -5.20 -0.74 10.70
N GLU A 89 -5.76 -1.54 11.60
CA GLU A 89 -6.57 -1.05 12.73
C GLU A 89 -5.79 -0.08 13.64
N GLU A 90 -4.49 -0.33 13.82
CA GLU A 90 -3.61 0.55 14.60
C GLU A 90 -3.50 1.95 13.99
N LEU A 91 -3.46 2.06 12.66
CA LEU A 91 -3.40 3.35 11.97
C LEU A 91 -4.71 4.10 12.17
N ALA A 92 -5.86 3.43 11.99
CA ALA A 92 -7.17 4.02 12.26
C ALA A 92 -7.29 4.49 13.71
N SER A 93 -6.80 3.70 14.66
CA SER A 93 -6.80 4.04 16.09
C SER A 93 -5.92 5.24 16.40
N SER A 94 -4.70 5.28 15.86
CA SER A 94 -3.76 6.40 16.04
C SER A 94 -4.34 7.71 15.51
N VAL A 95 -5.00 7.66 14.35
CA VAL A 95 -5.69 8.81 13.76
C VAL A 95 -6.85 9.28 14.64
N ARG A 96 -7.70 8.35 15.12
CA ARG A 96 -8.80 8.71 16.04
C ARG A 96 -8.29 9.41 17.29
N THR A 97 -7.19 8.93 17.87
CA THR A 97 -6.56 9.56 19.04
C THR A 97 -6.03 10.96 18.72
N LEU A 98 -5.31 11.13 17.61
CA LEU A 98 -4.75 12.42 17.22
C LEU A 98 -5.83 13.45 16.83
N ALA A 99 -6.95 12.98 16.27
CA ALA A 99 -8.05 13.80 15.81
C ALA A 99 -9.02 14.23 16.93
N TYR A 100 -8.90 13.71 18.15
CA TYR A 100 -9.87 13.93 19.22
C TYR A 100 -10.15 15.42 19.52
N GLU A 101 -9.13 16.28 19.39
CA GLU A 101 -9.23 17.72 19.63
C GLU A 101 -9.02 18.57 18.35
N ARG A 102 -9.02 17.95 17.16
CA ARG A 102 -8.81 18.63 15.88
C ARG A 102 -10.13 18.85 15.15
N ASP A 103 -10.16 19.86 14.29
CA ASP A 103 -11.24 19.99 13.31
C ASP A 103 -11.22 18.75 12.39
N PRO A 104 -12.35 18.05 12.19
CA PRO A 104 -12.40 16.87 11.33
C PRO A 104 -12.15 17.16 9.85
N ASP A 105 -12.15 18.43 9.44
CA ASP A 105 -11.78 18.88 8.09
C ASP A 105 -10.31 19.33 7.98
N ASP A 106 -9.59 19.45 9.11
CA ASP A 106 -8.15 19.73 9.09
C ASP A 106 -7.34 18.48 8.70
N ALA A 107 -6.25 18.69 7.96
CA ALA A 107 -5.35 17.62 7.59
C ALA A 107 -4.70 16.99 8.83
N ILE A 108 -4.66 15.65 8.88
CA ILE A 108 -4.03 14.90 9.98
C ILE A 108 -2.52 15.17 9.98
N VAL A 109 -1.93 15.22 8.79
CA VAL A 109 -0.53 15.57 8.56
C VAL A 109 -0.49 16.96 7.94
N SER A 110 -0.60 17.99 8.79
CA SER A 110 -0.71 19.40 8.36
C SER A 110 0.65 20.03 8.08
N VAL A 111 1.34 19.51 7.07
CA VAL A 111 2.62 20.05 6.58
C VAL A 111 2.63 20.15 5.07
N GLU A 112 3.51 20.99 4.52
CA GLU A 112 3.73 20.98 3.07
C GLU A 112 4.18 19.58 2.58
N PRO A 113 3.73 19.13 1.40
CA PRO A 113 4.12 17.83 0.84
C PRO A 113 5.64 17.60 0.84
N ASN A 114 6.43 18.65 0.58
CA ASN A 114 7.88 18.54 0.56
C ASN A 114 8.51 18.25 1.93
N SER A 115 7.84 18.59 3.03
CA SER A 115 8.28 18.23 4.38
C SER A 115 8.23 16.72 4.61
N ILE A 116 7.22 16.04 4.06
CA ILE A 116 7.08 14.57 4.13
C ILE A 116 8.25 13.91 3.38
N TYR A 117 8.60 14.40 2.19
CA TYR A 117 9.77 13.92 1.46
C TYR A 117 11.05 14.02 2.32
N ARG A 118 11.28 15.18 2.96
CA ARG A 118 12.43 15.39 3.84
C ARG A 118 12.38 14.51 5.09
N TRP A 119 11.21 14.20 5.63
CA TRP A 119 11.07 13.25 6.74
C TRP A 119 11.52 11.85 6.34
N VAL A 120 11.06 11.34 5.20
CA VAL A 120 11.46 10.02 4.69
C VAL A 120 12.97 9.98 4.43
N LYS A 121 13.53 10.99 3.75
CA LYS A 121 14.99 11.04 3.49
C LYS A 121 15.81 11.05 4.77
N ARG A 122 15.42 11.81 5.78
CA ARG A 122 16.14 11.86 7.07
C ARG A 122 16.04 10.55 7.84
N ALA A 123 14.85 9.94 7.87
CA ALA A 123 14.67 8.63 8.48
C ALA A 123 15.55 7.58 7.76
N ALA A 124 15.54 7.57 6.43
CA ALA A 124 16.38 6.67 5.64
C ALA A 124 17.88 6.90 5.88
N GLN A 125 18.35 8.15 5.99
CA GLN A 125 19.73 8.45 6.36
C GLN A 125 20.10 7.91 7.76
N SER A 126 19.20 8.03 8.73
CA SER A 126 19.37 7.43 10.07
C SER A 126 19.52 5.91 9.97
N ARG A 127 18.67 5.26 9.19
CA ARG A 127 18.73 3.81 8.94
C ARG A 127 20.01 3.39 8.23
N TYR A 128 20.46 4.15 7.24
CA TYR A 128 21.75 3.91 6.57
C TYR A 128 22.90 3.99 7.57
N ALA A 129 22.96 5.04 8.39
CA ALA A 129 24.01 5.20 9.39
C ALA A 129 24.02 4.06 10.43
N ALA A 130 22.84 3.53 10.79
CA ALA A 130 22.72 2.45 11.75
C ALA A 130 23.03 1.05 11.17
N THR A 131 22.73 0.82 9.89
CA THR A 131 22.77 -0.53 9.29
C THR A 131 23.88 -0.72 8.27
N GLY A 132 24.38 0.36 7.65
CA GLY A 132 25.30 0.32 6.53
C GLY A 132 24.68 -0.13 5.20
N ASP A 133 23.37 -0.44 5.14
CA ASP A 133 22.72 -0.89 3.89
C ASP A 133 22.47 0.30 2.95
N GLU A 134 23.21 0.34 1.84
CA GLU A 134 23.13 1.40 0.82
C GLU A 134 21.74 1.59 0.23
N GLY A 135 20.86 0.59 0.27
CA GLY A 135 19.50 0.70 -0.24
C GLY A 135 18.68 1.82 0.44
N TRP A 136 18.96 2.11 1.71
CA TRP A 136 18.36 3.24 2.42
C TRP A 136 18.70 4.60 1.80
N THR A 137 19.86 4.74 1.15
CA THR A 137 20.25 6.00 0.51
C THR A 137 19.35 6.34 -0.68
N HIS A 138 18.78 5.32 -1.33
CA HIS A 138 17.88 5.45 -2.47
C HIS A 138 16.42 5.69 -2.07
N LEU A 139 16.00 5.23 -0.89
CA LEU A 139 14.61 5.31 -0.43
C LEU A 139 14.04 6.74 -0.50
N ASP A 140 12.86 6.87 -1.09
CA ASP A 140 12.03 8.07 -1.08
C ASP A 140 10.55 7.79 -0.69
N VAL A 141 9.73 8.84 -0.61
CA VAL A 141 8.31 8.71 -0.25
C VAL A 141 7.50 7.91 -1.27
N HIS A 142 7.89 7.93 -2.54
CA HIS A 142 7.22 7.17 -3.59
C HIS A 142 7.53 5.68 -3.47
N ASP A 143 8.71 5.31 -2.97
CA ASP A 143 9.05 3.93 -2.64
C ASP A 143 8.17 3.34 -1.52
N LEU A 144 7.59 4.15 -0.64
CA LEU A 144 6.65 3.65 0.38
C LEU A 144 5.38 3.09 -0.28
N ARG A 145 4.84 3.82 -1.26
CA ARG A 145 3.71 3.35 -2.07
C ARG A 145 4.07 2.13 -2.91
N ARG A 146 5.30 2.07 -3.44
CA ARG A 146 5.83 0.91 -4.17
C ARG A 146 5.96 -0.32 -3.27
N THR A 147 6.46 -0.12 -2.06
CA THR A 147 6.55 -1.15 -1.00
C THR A 147 5.17 -1.69 -0.66
N TRP A 148 4.19 -0.82 -0.41
CA TRP A 148 2.80 -1.19 -0.12
C TRP A 148 2.20 -2.06 -1.23
N GLY A 149 2.29 -1.60 -2.48
CA GLY A 149 1.74 -2.33 -3.62
C GLY A 149 2.43 -3.68 -3.82
N GLY A 150 3.76 -3.72 -3.70
CA GLY A 150 4.54 -4.97 -3.79
C GLY A 150 4.22 -5.96 -2.68
N HIS A 151 4.02 -5.50 -1.45
CA HIS A 151 3.65 -6.35 -0.32
C HIS A 151 2.30 -7.03 -0.51
N LEU A 152 1.26 -6.26 -0.86
CA LEU A 152 -0.07 -6.81 -1.12
C LEU A 152 -0.05 -7.87 -2.22
N LEU A 153 0.73 -7.62 -3.27
CA LEU A 153 0.87 -8.55 -4.39
C LEU A 153 1.66 -9.80 -3.97
N TRP A 154 2.90 -9.61 -3.49
CA TRP A 154 3.91 -10.67 -3.38
C TRP A 154 3.88 -11.42 -2.08
N ASP A 155 3.55 -10.75 -1.00
CA ASP A 155 3.53 -11.36 0.31
C ASP A 155 2.10 -11.82 0.66
N CYS A 156 1.09 -10.96 0.42
CA CYS A 156 -0.30 -11.28 0.73
C CYS A 156 -1.04 -12.05 -0.39
N GLY A 157 -0.56 -12.02 -1.63
CA GLY A 157 -1.21 -12.72 -2.75
C GLY A 157 -2.54 -12.12 -3.19
N VAL A 158 -2.74 -10.81 -2.98
CA VAL A 158 -3.92 -10.08 -3.42
C VAL A 158 -3.94 -9.99 -4.94
N LEU A 159 -5.13 -10.15 -5.53
CA LEU A 159 -5.31 -10.08 -6.98
C LEU A 159 -4.80 -8.74 -7.55
N PRO A 160 -4.03 -8.74 -8.66
CA PRO A 160 -3.49 -7.51 -9.23
C PRO A 160 -4.56 -6.44 -9.50
N ALA A 161 -5.73 -6.82 -10.00
CA ALA A 161 -6.83 -5.88 -10.26
C ALA A 161 -7.37 -5.20 -8.98
N VAL A 162 -7.35 -5.92 -7.83
CA VAL A 162 -7.75 -5.37 -6.54
C VAL A 162 -6.70 -4.40 -6.01
N VAL A 163 -5.41 -4.78 -6.09
CA VAL A 163 -4.30 -3.87 -5.74
C VAL A 163 -4.35 -2.61 -6.60
N MET A 164 -4.58 -2.75 -7.91
CA MET A 164 -4.78 -1.63 -8.84
C MET A 164 -5.89 -0.68 -8.41
N SER A 165 -7.06 -1.24 -8.07
CA SER A 165 -8.22 -0.49 -7.59
C SER A 165 -7.89 0.29 -6.32
N TRP A 166 -7.35 -0.38 -5.30
CA TRP A 166 -7.01 0.25 -4.03
C TRP A 166 -5.93 1.31 -4.15
N GLY A 167 -4.91 1.08 -4.99
CA GLY A 167 -3.88 2.09 -5.21
C GLY A 167 -4.27 3.18 -6.20
N GLY A 168 -5.38 3.04 -6.94
CA GLY A 168 -5.78 4.02 -7.96
C GLY A 168 -4.85 4.03 -9.18
N TRP A 169 -4.45 2.83 -9.63
CA TRP A 169 -3.74 2.64 -10.89
C TRP A 169 -4.74 2.30 -12.00
N GLU A 170 -4.75 3.09 -13.07
CA GLU A 170 -5.68 2.91 -14.21
C GLU A 170 -5.03 2.14 -15.36
N ASP A 171 -3.70 2.14 -15.44
CA ASP A 171 -2.94 1.53 -16.52
C ASP A 171 -2.21 0.27 -16.06
N TRP A 172 -2.57 -0.87 -16.66
CA TRP A 172 -1.99 -2.18 -16.31
C TRP A 172 -0.51 -2.28 -16.67
N GLU A 173 -0.10 -1.71 -17.80
CA GLU A 173 1.29 -1.83 -18.27
C GLU A 173 2.24 -1.09 -17.32
N THR A 174 1.89 0.14 -16.94
CA THR A 174 2.57 0.93 -15.92
C THR A 174 2.56 0.18 -14.58
N PHE A 175 1.42 -0.36 -14.16
CA PHE A 175 1.34 -1.12 -12.91
C PHE A 175 2.29 -2.34 -12.93
N ARG A 176 2.27 -3.11 -14.01
CA ARG A 176 3.14 -4.27 -14.20
C ARG A 176 4.62 -3.89 -14.20
N ASN A 177 5.00 -2.89 -14.97
CA ASN A 177 6.41 -2.53 -15.15
C ASN A 177 7.01 -1.89 -13.89
N HIS A 178 6.21 -1.16 -13.11
CA HIS A 178 6.68 -0.44 -11.94
C HIS A 178 6.47 -1.16 -10.60
N TYR A 179 5.53 -2.12 -10.54
CA TYR A 179 5.09 -2.73 -9.27
C TYR A 179 5.04 -4.25 -9.29
N LEU A 180 4.91 -4.92 -10.46
CA LEU A 180 5.03 -6.37 -10.49
C LEU A 180 6.51 -6.80 -10.37
N GLY A 181 7.39 -6.39 -11.27
CA GLY A 181 8.70 -7.08 -11.35
C GLY A 181 8.54 -8.60 -11.55
N GLU A 182 9.56 -9.39 -11.23
CA GLU A 182 9.48 -10.86 -11.37
C GLU A 182 8.74 -11.52 -10.19
N MET A 183 7.86 -12.47 -10.53
CA MET A 183 7.11 -13.27 -9.55
C MET A 183 8.08 -14.04 -8.66
N SER A 184 7.94 -13.89 -7.33
CA SER A 184 8.81 -14.63 -6.40
C SER A 184 8.47 -16.13 -6.43
N PRO A 185 9.44 -17.03 -6.16
CA PRO A 185 9.16 -18.46 -6.01
C PRO A 185 8.11 -18.75 -4.94
N ALA A 186 8.08 -17.97 -3.85
CA ALA A 186 7.07 -18.08 -2.81
C ALA A 186 5.66 -17.69 -3.32
N ALA A 187 5.56 -16.66 -4.15
CA ALA A 187 4.30 -16.31 -4.80
C ALA A 187 3.84 -17.42 -5.76
N ALA A 188 4.76 -18.03 -6.52
CA ALA A 188 4.48 -19.17 -7.38
C ALA A 188 3.89 -20.35 -6.60
N GLU A 189 4.50 -20.72 -5.48
CA GLU A 189 4.07 -21.83 -4.64
C GLU A 189 2.71 -21.56 -3.98
N ARG A 190 2.50 -20.34 -3.46
CA ARG A 190 1.19 -19.93 -2.92
C ARG A 190 0.08 -19.99 -3.97
N GLU A 191 0.33 -19.53 -5.20
CA GLU A 191 -0.67 -19.65 -6.28
C GLU A 191 -0.93 -21.11 -6.66
N ARG A 192 0.10 -21.97 -6.58
CA ARG A 192 -0.04 -23.41 -6.80
C ARG A 192 -0.90 -24.08 -5.73
N GLU A 193 -0.75 -23.70 -4.47
CA GLU A 193 -1.54 -24.24 -3.34
C GLU A 193 -3.05 -23.95 -3.46
N LYS A 194 -3.42 -22.86 -4.14
CA LYS A 194 -4.84 -22.53 -4.42
C LYS A 194 -5.49 -23.49 -5.42
N ILE A 195 -4.71 -24.30 -6.16
CA ILE A 195 -5.21 -25.20 -7.19
C ILE A 195 -5.54 -26.56 -6.56
N SER A 196 -6.83 -26.83 -6.36
CA SER A 196 -7.35 -27.99 -5.61
C SER A 196 -6.85 -29.36 -6.09
N PHE A 197 -6.63 -29.55 -7.39
CA PHE A 197 -6.11 -30.82 -7.92
C PHE A 197 -4.58 -30.96 -7.80
N VAL A 198 -3.88 -29.86 -7.48
CA VAL A 198 -2.42 -29.83 -7.28
C VAL A 198 -2.05 -29.96 -5.81
N SER A 199 -2.87 -29.41 -4.90
CA SER A 199 -2.65 -29.47 -3.45
C SER A 199 -3.03 -30.81 -2.81
N GLY A 200 -3.63 -31.74 -3.56
CA GLY A 200 -4.03 -33.06 -3.06
C GLY A 200 -5.16 -33.04 -2.04
N SER A 201 -5.75 -31.87 -1.76
CA SER A 201 -6.88 -31.71 -0.84
C SER A 201 -8.19 -32.10 -1.53
N ALA A 202 -8.50 -33.39 -1.51
CA ALA A 202 -9.88 -33.84 -1.60
C ALA A 202 -10.53 -33.65 -0.23
N GLU A 203 -10.95 -32.43 0.11
CA GLU A 203 -11.88 -32.23 1.21
C GLU A 203 -13.25 -31.78 0.70
N ALA A 204 -14.23 -32.64 1.00
CA ALA A 204 -15.63 -32.43 0.77
C ALA A 204 -16.17 -31.33 1.70
N GLY A 205 -16.80 -30.32 1.10
CA GLY A 205 -17.76 -29.45 1.77
C GLY A 205 -17.18 -28.28 2.57
N ASN A 206 -17.01 -27.14 1.92
CA ASN A 206 -17.61 -25.92 2.43
C ASN A 206 -17.98 -24.99 1.27
N ASP A 207 -19.08 -24.26 1.48
CA ASP A 207 -19.81 -23.41 0.54
C ASP A 207 -18.90 -22.58 -0.39
N SER A 208 -18.65 -23.08 -1.61
CA SER A 208 -17.95 -22.36 -2.67
C SER A 208 -18.88 -22.24 -3.86
N SER A 209 -19.86 -21.35 -3.70
CA SER A 209 -20.50 -20.76 -4.86
C SER A 209 -19.40 -20.24 -5.81
N PRO A 210 -19.43 -20.58 -7.11
CA PRO A 210 -18.40 -20.13 -8.03
C PRO A 210 -18.37 -18.60 -8.03
N VAL A 211 -17.19 -18.02 -7.78
CA VAL A 211 -16.94 -16.56 -7.82
C VAL A 211 -17.33 -15.97 -9.17
N PHE A 212 -17.37 -16.80 -10.22
CA PHE A 212 -17.83 -16.45 -11.54
C PHE A 212 -19.01 -17.34 -11.96
N GLN A 213 -20.20 -16.76 -12.05
CA GLN A 213 -21.32 -17.33 -12.78
C GLN A 213 -21.46 -16.58 -14.11
N PRO A 214 -21.12 -17.19 -15.25
CA PRO A 214 -21.39 -16.56 -16.54
C PRO A 214 -22.90 -16.46 -16.70
N GLN A 215 -23.41 -15.24 -16.88
CA GLN A 215 -24.81 -15.06 -17.28
C GLN A 215 -24.98 -15.67 -18.67
N ALA A 216 -25.59 -16.85 -18.74
CA ALA A 216 -26.14 -17.33 -19.98
C ALA A 216 -27.30 -16.39 -20.36
N GLN A 217 -27.06 -15.50 -21.31
CA GLN A 217 -28.15 -14.90 -22.08
C GLN A 217 -28.80 -16.04 -22.87
N SER A 218 -29.84 -16.64 -22.29
CA SER A 218 -30.78 -17.44 -23.08
C SER A 218 -31.57 -16.47 -23.96
N PRO A 219 -31.53 -16.57 -25.29
CA PRO A 219 -32.49 -15.88 -26.12
C PRO A 219 -33.86 -16.50 -25.82
N SER A 220 -34.82 -15.69 -25.41
CA SER A 220 -36.22 -16.09 -25.30
C SER A 220 -36.71 -16.56 -26.69
N PRO A 221 -37.19 -17.81 -26.83
CA PRO A 221 -37.99 -18.17 -27.96
C PRO A 221 -39.46 -18.05 -27.56
N TYR A 222 -40.06 -16.95 -28.01
CA TYR A 222 -41.50 -16.61 -27.99
C TYR A 222 -42.10 -16.13 -26.66
#